data_AF-A0A5R2MYH1-F1
#
_entry.id   AF-A0A5R2MYH1-F1
#
_cell.length_a   1.000
_cell.length_b   1.000
_cell.length_c   1.000
_cell.angle_alpha   90.00
_cell.angle_beta   90.00
_cell.angle_gamma   90.00
#
_symmetry.space_group_name_H-M   'P 1'
#
loop_
_entity.id
_entity.type
_entity.pdbx_description
1 polymer ?
#
loop_
_entity_poly.entity_id
_entity_poly.type
_entity_poly.pdbx_seq_one_letter_code
_entity_poly.pdbx_strand_id
1 'polypeptide(L)'
;MMLSEDEFVIDRLVKYVGNGRVRWHVEFRGHRIELTTGQLKKQPTFRRKMLEQASVLPPQRTGANYRRWAVDLRKNAIELPWRDRPVDAGFAIDRLVSHGGDRWTVEYQGKAIKFTTTKL
;
A
#
# COMPACT_ATOMS: atom_id res chain seq x y z
N MET A 1 -4.93 -22.65 23.08
CA MET A 1 -3.59 -22.49 22.47
C MET A 1 -3.34 -21.00 22.36
N MET A 2 -2.58 -20.41 23.29
CA MET A 2 -2.21 -19.00 23.19
C MET A 2 -1.13 -18.87 22.13
N LEU A 3 -1.38 -18.08 21.08
CA LEU A 3 -0.31 -17.58 20.22
C LEU A 3 0.58 -16.73 21.12
N SER A 4 1.86 -17.09 21.29
CA SER A 4 2.78 -16.25 22.05
C SER A 4 2.81 -14.86 21.40
N GLU A 5 2.71 -13.80 22.20
CA GLU A 5 2.81 -12.40 21.72
C GLU A 5 4.07 -12.11 20.88
N ASP A 6 5.06 -13.02 20.94
CA ASP A 6 6.32 -13.02 20.20
C ASP A 6 6.24 -13.53 18.75
N GLU A 7 5.11 -14.08 18.28
CA GLU A 7 5.00 -14.44 16.87
C GLU A 7 4.66 -13.20 16.05
N PHE A 8 5.55 -12.83 15.11
CA PHE A 8 5.28 -11.74 14.17
C PHE A 8 4.15 -12.14 13.21
N VAL A 9 2.93 -11.77 13.59
CA VAL A 9 1.70 -11.99 12.84
C VAL A 9 1.27 -10.67 12.20
N ILE A 10 1.03 -10.70 10.89
CA ILE A 10 0.46 -9.58 10.15
C ILE A 10 -1.06 -9.74 10.20
N ASP A 11 -1.79 -8.67 10.53
CA ASP A 11 -3.25 -8.69 10.61
C ASP A 11 -3.85 -8.94 9.22
N ARG A 12 -3.33 -8.22 8.23
CA ARG A 12 -3.79 -8.33 6.83
C ARG A 12 -2.73 -7.88 5.85
N LEU A 13 -2.70 -8.53 4.68
CA LEU A 13 -2.01 -8.02 3.50
C LEU A 13 -3.04 -7.65 2.42
N VAL A 14 -2.97 -6.41 1.94
CA VAL A 14 -3.82 -5.92 0.84
C VAL A 14 -2.95 -5.60 -0.38
N LYS A 15 -3.39 -6.02 -1.56
CA LYS A 15 -2.74 -5.77 -2.84
C LYS A 15 -3.64 -4.87 -3.68
N TYR A 16 -3.19 -3.64 -3.96
CA TYR A 16 -3.89 -2.72 -4.83
C TYR A 16 -3.35 -2.83 -6.25
N VAL A 17 -4.23 -3.01 -7.24
CA VAL A 17 -3.86 -3.23 -8.65
C VAL A 17 -4.63 -2.30 -9.59
N GLY A 18 -3.92 -1.65 -10.53
CA GLY A 18 -4.56 -0.86 -11.58
C GLY A 18 -3.56 -0.12 -12.47
N ASN A 19 -3.88 0.03 -13.75
CA ASN A 19 -3.04 0.70 -14.77
C ASN A 19 -1.58 0.21 -14.77
N GLY A 20 -1.38 -1.11 -14.66
CA GLY A 20 -0.04 -1.73 -14.59
C GLY A 20 0.73 -1.49 -13.27
N ARG A 21 0.12 -0.83 -12.29
CA ARG A 21 0.72 -0.55 -10.98
C ARG A 21 0.24 -1.56 -9.93
N VAL A 22 1.15 -1.87 -9.00
CA VAL A 22 0.87 -2.71 -7.83
C VAL A 22 1.46 -2.09 -6.58
N ARG A 23 0.66 -1.98 -5.51
CA ARG A 23 1.10 -1.60 -4.16
C ARG A 23 0.55 -2.56 -3.14
N TRP A 24 1.36 -2.82 -2.11
CA TRP A 24 1.03 -3.72 -1.03
C TRP A 24 0.91 -2.92 0.25
N HIS A 25 -0.18 -3.10 0.99
CA HIS A 25 -0.35 -2.53 2.32
C HIS A 25 -0.37 -3.66 3.33
N VAL A 26 0.58 -3.62 4.26
CA VAL A 26 0.62 -4.49 5.43
C VAL A 26 -0.13 -3.78 6.54
N GLU A 27 -1.18 -4.38 7.05
CA GLU A 27 -1.86 -3.93 8.26
C GLU A 27 -1.30 -4.71 9.45
N PHE A 28 -0.76 -4.00 10.43
CA PHE A 28 -0.09 -4.58 11.59
C PHE A 28 -0.27 -3.69 12.81
N ARG A 29 -0.97 -4.18 13.84
CA ARG A 29 -1.20 -3.48 15.11
C ARG A 29 -1.67 -2.04 14.90
N GLY A 30 -2.65 -1.85 14.00
CA GLY A 30 -3.18 -0.54 13.64
C GLY A 30 -2.32 0.31 12.68
N HIS A 31 -1.11 -0.12 12.35
CA HIS A 31 -0.28 0.52 11.33
C HIS A 31 -0.62 0.01 9.94
N ARG A 32 -0.49 0.88 8.94
CA ARG A 32 -0.62 0.53 7.52
C ARG A 32 0.66 0.89 6.80
N ILE A 33 1.45 -0.13 6.44
CA ILE A 33 2.77 0.04 5.83
C ILE A 33 2.67 -0.20 4.34
N GLU A 34 2.96 0.82 3.53
CA GLU A 34 3.02 0.68 2.08
C GLU A 34 4.36 0.11 1.59
N LEU A 35 4.28 -0.85 0.67
CA LEU A 35 5.40 -1.54 0.05
C LEU A 35 5.20 -1.72 -1.47
N THR A 36 6.30 -1.70 -2.22
CA THR A 36 6.34 -2.31 -3.56
C THR A 36 6.48 -3.82 -3.45
N THR A 37 6.18 -4.54 -4.54
CA THR A 37 6.45 -5.99 -4.64
C THR A 37 7.91 -6.33 -4.34
N GLY A 38 8.85 -5.49 -4.78
CA GLY A 38 10.28 -5.70 -4.54
C GLY A 38 10.67 -5.53 -3.07
N GLN A 39 10.08 -4.56 -2.39
CA GLN A 39 10.30 -4.32 -0.95
C GLN A 39 9.74 -5.47 -0.11
N LEU A 40 8.53 -5.96 -0.45
CA LEU A 40 7.93 -7.12 0.21
C LEU A 40 8.76 -8.41 0.01
N LYS A 41 9.33 -8.61 -1.18
CA LYS A 41 10.17 -9.79 -1.49
C LYS A 41 11.54 -9.79 -0.82
N LYS A 42 12.03 -8.67 -0.30
CA LYS A 42 13.37 -8.55 0.30
C LYS A 42 13.29 -8.31 1.80
N GLN A 43 13.70 -9.29 2.61
CA GLN A 43 13.62 -9.20 4.07
C GLN A 43 14.27 -7.95 4.66
N PRO A 44 15.49 -7.54 4.26
CA PRO A 44 16.11 -6.35 4.84
C PRO A 44 15.25 -5.10 4.60
N THR A 45 14.67 -4.98 3.40
CA THR A 45 13.85 -3.83 3.03
C THR A 45 12.49 -3.85 3.72
N PHE A 46 11.86 -5.02 3.79
CA PHE A 46 10.62 -5.23 4.55
C PHE A 46 10.80 -4.86 6.02
N ARG A 47 11.82 -5.42 6.67
CA ARG A 47 12.14 -5.15 8.08
C ARG A 47 12.39 -3.68 8.34
N ARG A 48 13.18 -3.03 7.48
CA ARG A 48 13.45 -1.59 7.59
C ARG A 48 12.15 -0.78 7.49
N LYS A 49 11.26 -1.10 6.56
CA LYS A 49 9.97 -0.41 6.41
C LYS A 49 9.04 -0.59 7.61
N MET A 50 8.99 -1.79 8.18
CA MET A 50 8.24 -2.06 9.41
C MET A 50 8.81 -1.28 10.60
N LEU A 51 10.15 -1.21 10.73
CA LEU A 51 10.79 -0.44 11.79
C LEU A 51 10.53 1.07 11.63
N GLU A 52 10.64 1.59 10.41
CA GLU A 52 10.41 3.02 10.12
C GLU A 52 8.97 3.45 10.40
N GLN A 53 7.97 2.64 10.04
CA GLN A 53 6.56 3.05 10.04
C GLN A 53 5.74 2.50 11.20
N ALA A 54 6.19 1.42 11.84
CA ALA A 54 5.49 0.78 12.94
C ALA A 54 6.37 0.57 14.18
N SER A 55 7.61 1.08 14.16
CA SER A 55 8.59 0.95 15.25
C SER A 55 8.81 -0.50 15.73
N VAL A 56 8.55 -1.48 14.84
CA VAL A 56 8.71 -2.90 15.12
C VAL A 56 9.69 -3.51 14.13
N LEU A 57 10.62 -4.30 14.65
CA LEU A 57 11.58 -5.06 13.86
C LEU A 57 11.11 -6.52 13.72
N PRO A 58 10.61 -6.95 12.54
CA PRO A 58 10.18 -8.34 12.33
C PRO A 58 11.35 -9.32 12.52
N PRO A 59 11.09 -10.57 12.94
CA PRO A 59 12.11 -11.57 13.20
C PRO A 59 12.95 -11.89 11.97
N GLN A 60 14.20 -12.31 12.19
CA GLN A 60 15.08 -12.69 11.08
C GLN A 60 14.76 -14.11 10.66
N ARG A 61 14.46 -14.30 9.38
CA ARG A 61 14.24 -15.63 8.82
C ARG A 61 15.38 -15.96 7.87
N THR A 62 15.78 -17.22 7.79
CA THR A 62 16.72 -17.67 6.76
C THR A 62 16.19 -17.33 5.36
N GLY A 63 17.07 -17.19 4.37
CA GLY A 63 16.69 -16.71 3.05
C GLY A 63 15.65 -17.60 2.34
N ALA A 64 15.69 -18.92 2.53
CA ALA A 64 14.67 -19.83 2.01
C ALA A 64 13.33 -19.68 2.74
N ASN A 65 13.36 -19.62 4.07
CA ASN A 65 12.16 -19.49 4.90
C ASN A 65 11.45 -18.17 4.63
N TYR A 66 12.19 -17.07 4.46
CA TYR A 66 11.61 -15.79 4.11
C TYR A 66 10.95 -15.79 2.73
N ARG A 67 11.62 -16.38 1.72
CA ARG A 67 11.06 -16.46 0.38
C ARG A 67 9.74 -17.22 0.37
N ARG A 68 9.67 -18.35 1.08
CA ARG A 68 8.45 -19.13 1.25
C ARG A 68 7.37 -18.32 1.97
N TRP A 69 7.70 -17.76 3.14
CA TRP A 69 6.80 -16.90 3.90
C TRP A 69 6.23 -15.73 3.06
N ALA A 70 7.07 -15.03 2.29
CA ALA A 70 6.65 -13.92 1.44
C ALA A 70 5.83 -14.37 0.21
N VAL A 71 5.97 -15.61 -0.25
CA VAL A 71 5.09 -16.20 -1.27
C VAL A 71 3.74 -16.51 -0.66
N ASP A 72 3.72 -17.20 0.47
CA ASP A 72 2.50 -17.61 1.15
C ASP A 72 1.69 -16.40 1.61
N LEU A 73 2.35 -15.37 2.16
CA LEU A 73 1.71 -14.12 2.53
C LEU A 73 1.02 -13.45 1.32
N ARG A 74 1.71 -13.37 0.16
CA ARG A 74 1.14 -12.77 -1.05
C ARG A 74 -0.01 -13.58 -1.66
N LYS A 75 0.00 -14.91 -1.51
CA LYS A 75 -1.11 -15.77 -1.96
C LYS A 75 -2.38 -15.53 -1.16
N ASN A 76 -2.24 -15.17 0.12
CA ASN A 76 -3.36 -14.89 1.03
C ASN A 76 -3.74 -13.39 1.05
N ALA A 77 -3.18 -12.58 0.17
CA ALA A 77 -3.48 -11.15 0.14
C ALA A 77 -4.87 -10.89 -0.43
N ILE A 78 -5.56 -9.90 0.15
CA ILE A 78 -6.82 -9.41 -0.41
C ILE A 78 -6.49 -8.45 -1.54
N GLU A 79 -7.00 -8.74 -2.74
CA GLU A 79 -6.79 -7.89 -3.91
C GLU A 79 -7.91 -6.85 -4.00
N LEU A 80 -7.54 -5.58 -4.16
CA LEU A 80 -8.45 -4.46 -4.34
C LEU A 80 -8.06 -3.62 -5.57
N PRO A 81 -9.03 -2.96 -6.22
CA PRO A 81 -8.76 -1.97 -7.25
C PRO A 81 -7.83 -0.85 -6.78
N TRP A 82 -6.98 -0.35 -7.68
CA TRP A 82 -6.06 0.77 -7.38
C TRP A 82 -6.77 2.03 -6.89
N ARG A 83 -7.99 2.28 -7.38
CA ARG A 83 -8.82 3.44 -6.97
C ARG A 83 -9.21 3.39 -5.49
N ASP A 84 -9.24 2.19 -4.90
CA ASP A 84 -9.58 1.99 -3.49
C ASP A 84 -8.32 2.09 -2.61
N ARG A 85 -7.14 2.30 -3.21
CA ARG A 85 -5.90 2.48 -2.46
C ARG A 85 -6.00 3.77 -1.64
N PRO A 86 -5.83 3.69 -0.31
CA PRO A 86 -5.68 4.88 0.52
C PRO A 86 -4.55 5.74 -0.02
N VAL A 87 -4.87 6.98 -0.38
CA VAL A 87 -3.88 8.05 -0.56
C VAL A 87 -3.65 8.70 0.79
N ASP A 88 -2.48 9.30 1.01
CA ASP A 88 -2.13 9.94 2.27
C ASP A 88 -3.27 10.84 2.75
N ALA A 89 -3.55 10.84 4.05
CA ALA A 89 -4.63 11.63 4.65
C ALA A 89 -4.49 13.16 4.43
N GLY A 90 -3.36 13.61 3.86
CA GLY A 90 -3.11 14.98 3.43
C GLY A 90 -3.38 15.25 1.94
N PHE A 91 -3.85 14.28 1.16
CA PHE A 91 -4.27 14.52 -0.22
C PHE A 91 -5.63 15.24 -0.22
N ALA A 92 -5.56 16.57 -0.26
CA ALA A 92 -6.69 17.43 -0.53
C ALA A 92 -6.44 18.17 -1.85
N ILE A 93 -7.45 18.24 -2.70
CA ILE A 93 -7.44 19.17 -3.84
C ILE A 93 -7.84 20.55 -3.32
N ASP A 94 -7.18 21.59 -3.79
CA ASP A 94 -7.47 22.97 -3.40
C ASP A 94 -8.80 23.43 -4.02
N ARG A 95 -9.05 23.02 -5.27
CA ARG A 95 -10.26 23.36 -6.03
C ARG A 95 -10.55 22.35 -7.14
N LEU A 96 -11.83 22.12 -7.41
CA LEU A 96 -12.34 21.42 -8.59
C LEU A 96 -13.28 22.33 -9.37
N VAL A 97 -12.99 22.60 -10.64
CA VAL A 97 -13.80 23.43 -11.54
C VAL A 97 -14.26 22.62 -12.75
N SER A 98 -15.57 22.58 -12.99
CA SER A 98 -16.14 22.08 -14.25
C SER A 98 -16.19 23.22 -15.27
N HIS A 99 -15.73 22.95 -16.50
CA HIS A 99 -15.79 23.90 -17.63
C HIS A 99 -16.92 23.58 -18.61
N GLY A 100 -17.84 22.69 -18.20
CA GLY A 100 -18.89 22.15 -19.07
C GLY A 100 -18.45 20.94 -19.88
N GLY A 101 -19.41 20.07 -20.21
CA GLY A 101 -19.16 18.79 -20.87
C GLY A 101 -18.33 17.86 -20.00
N ASP A 102 -17.27 17.32 -20.59
CA ASP A 102 -16.33 16.37 -19.99
C ASP A 102 -15.04 17.04 -19.48
N ARG A 103 -14.95 18.38 -19.48
CA ARG A 103 -13.73 19.12 -19.14
C ARG A 103 -13.70 19.60 -17.69
N TRP A 104 -12.59 19.33 -17.03
CA TRP A 104 -12.37 19.65 -15.63
C TRP A 104 -10.99 20.27 -15.40
N THR A 105 -10.87 21.07 -14.33
CA THR A 105 -9.59 21.52 -13.79
C THR A 105 -9.54 21.23 -12.30
N VAL A 106 -8.45 20.58 -11.86
CA VAL A 106 -8.11 20.41 -10.45
C VAL A 106 -6.93 21.31 -10.11
N GLU A 107 -7.07 22.08 -9.05
CA GLU A 107 -5.95 22.79 -8.42
C GLU A 107 -5.42 21.91 -7.27
N TYR A 108 -4.10 21.68 -7.27
CA TYR A 108 -3.41 20.93 -6.22
C TYR A 108 -2.01 21.52 -6.00
N GLN A 109 -1.73 21.98 -4.78
CA GLN A 109 -0.46 22.59 -4.39
C GLN A 109 -0.05 23.74 -5.32
N GLY A 110 -1.02 24.60 -5.68
CA GLY A 110 -0.81 25.74 -6.58
C GLY A 110 -0.60 25.36 -8.05
N LYS A 111 -0.78 24.09 -8.43
CA LYS A 111 -0.73 23.63 -9.82
C LYS A 111 -2.13 23.35 -10.33
N ALA A 112 -2.45 23.87 -11.51
CA ALA A 112 -3.69 23.56 -12.22
C ALA A 112 -3.48 22.40 -13.20
N ILE A 113 -4.24 21.33 -13.03
CA ILE A 113 -4.24 20.15 -13.90
C ILE A 113 -5.57 20.08 -14.63
N LYS A 114 -5.53 20.14 -15.96
CA LYS A 114 -6.72 20.00 -16.83
C LYS A 114 -6.87 18.55 -17.26
N PHE A 115 -8.07 18.02 -17.18
CA PHE A 115 -8.36 16.67 -17.68
C PHE A 115 -9.77 16.59 -18.23
N THR A 116 -9.97 15.56 -19.06
CA THR A 116 -11.25 15.23 -19.67
C THR A 116 -11.74 13.90 -19.13
N THR A 117 -12.96 13.85 -18.61
CA THR A 117 -13.55 12.60 -18.11
C THR A 117 -14.07 11.77 -19.28
N THR A 118 -13.44 10.62 -19.54
CA THR A 118 -13.99 9.62 -20.47
C THR A 118 -15.02 8.78 -19.72
N LYS A 119 -16.21 8.56 -20.30
CA LYS A 119 -17.11 7.52 -19.79
C LYS A 119 -16.41 6.16 -19.97
N LEU A 120 -16.23 5.44 -18.87
CA LEU A 120 -15.74 4.06 -18.84
C LEU A 120 -16.83 3.08 -19.27
#